data_AF-A0A397VGM0-F1
#
_entry.id   AF-A0A397VGM0-F1
#
_cell.length_a   1.000
_cell.length_b   1.000
_cell.length_c   1.000
_cell.angle_alpha   90.00
_cell.angle_beta   90.00
_cell.angle_gamma   90.00
#
_symmetry.space_group_name_H-M   'P 1'
#
loop_
_entity.id
_entity.type
_entity.pdbx_description
1 polymer ?
#
loop_
_entity_poly.entity_id
_entity_poly.type
_entity_poly.pdbx_seq_one_letter_code
_entity_poly.pdbx_strand_id
1 'polypeptide(L)'
;MMLFMIAMTNDDIGKELWEACWINSKTFDQYADELKNKSNDTLALMSRGKAYLIIGKYEEAYAVLTELLKIESENIMALKYRGEVNYIMERYKESISDLENLLKIKPDDAWAEEA
;
A
#
# COMPACT_ATOMS: atom_id res chain seq x y z
N MET A 1 -14.94 8.96 16.70
CA MET A 1 -14.71 8.28 15.39
C MET A 1 -14.66 9.24 14.19
N MET A 2 -14.46 10.55 14.41
CA MET A 2 -14.32 11.57 13.33
C MET A 2 -12.97 12.31 13.40
N LEU A 3 -12.16 12.05 14.44
CA LEU A 3 -10.91 12.76 14.70
C LEU A 3 -9.64 12.08 14.16
N PHE A 4 -9.71 10.80 13.75
CA PHE A 4 -8.57 10.12 13.13
C PHE A 4 -8.38 10.46 11.64
N MET A 5 -9.31 11.22 11.05
CA MET A 5 -9.44 11.38 9.60
C MET A 5 -8.78 12.64 9.03
N ILE A 6 -8.14 13.46 9.87
CA ILE A 6 -7.40 14.66 9.42
C ILE A 6 -5.93 14.31 9.08
N ALA A 7 -5.43 13.15 9.50
CA ALA A 7 -4.02 12.78 9.34
C ALA A 7 -3.69 11.98 8.06
N MET A 8 -4.68 11.38 7.38
CA MET A 8 -4.43 10.63 6.15
C MET A 8 -4.49 11.55 4.92
N THR A 9 -3.39 12.29 4.78
CA THR A 9 -2.76 12.72 3.52
C THR A 9 -3.55 13.60 2.54
N ASN A 10 -2.98 14.79 2.29
CA ASN A 10 -3.30 15.71 1.19
C ASN A 10 -2.93 15.13 -0.21
N ASP A 11 -3.06 13.83 -0.46
CA ASP A 11 -2.86 13.25 -1.78
C ASP A 11 -4.21 13.09 -2.51
N ASP A 12 -4.28 13.61 -3.75
CA ASP A 12 -5.51 13.65 -4.56
C ASP A 12 -6.21 12.29 -4.68
N ILE A 13 -5.43 11.20 -4.62
CA ILE A 13 -5.91 9.82 -4.67
C ILE A 13 -6.72 9.44 -3.41
N GLY A 14 -6.30 9.86 -2.22
CA GLY A 14 -7.02 9.56 -0.97
C GLY A 14 -8.40 10.21 -0.94
N LYS A 15 -8.49 11.44 -1.46
CA LYS A 15 -9.74 12.18 -1.61
C LYS A 15 -10.66 11.57 -2.66
N GLU A 16 -10.13 11.24 -3.85
CA GLU A 16 -10.89 10.56 -4.91
C GLU A 16 -11.43 9.20 -4.45
N LEU A 17 -10.65 8.44 -3.68
CA LEU A 17 -11.06 7.13 -3.14
C LEU A 17 -12.19 7.25 -2.11
N TRP A 18 -12.13 8.24 -1.22
CA TRP A 18 -13.19 8.53 -0.25
C TRP A 18 -14.49 8.96 -0.95
N GLU A 19 -14.40 9.90 -1.89
CA GLU A 19 -15.55 10.38 -2.66
C GLU A 19 -16.16 9.28 -3.54
N ALA A 20 -15.33 8.41 -4.13
CA ALA A 20 -15.80 7.28 -4.92
C ALA A 20 -16.53 6.21 -4.09
N CYS A 21 -16.12 5.95 -2.84
CA CYS A 21 -16.78 4.98 -1.96
C CYS A 21 -18.06 5.52 -1.31
N TRP A 22 -18.14 6.82 -1.08
CA TRP A 22 -19.27 7.44 -0.35
C TRP A 22 -20.34 8.02 -1.28
N ILE A 23 -19.96 8.58 -2.44
CA ILE A 23 -20.86 9.37 -3.30
C ILE A 23 -21.27 8.62 -4.57
N ASN A 24 -20.32 7.92 -5.21
CA ASN A 24 -20.65 7.03 -6.33
C ASN A 24 -21.00 5.66 -5.77
N SER A 25 -22.05 5.00 -6.26
CA SER A 25 -22.42 3.65 -5.81
C SER A 25 -21.39 2.57 -6.20
N LYS A 26 -20.15 2.94 -6.53
CA LYS A 26 -19.08 2.00 -6.82
C LYS A 26 -18.50 1.52 -5.50
N THR A 27 -18.51 0.21 -5.32
CA THR A 27 -17.78 -0.40 -4.21
C THR A 27 -16.28 -0.28 -4.50
N PHE A 28 -15.47 -0.10 -3.46
CA PHE A 28 -14.01 -0.07 -3.61
C PHE A 28 -13.47 -1.30 -4.35
N ASP A 29 -14.16 -2.44 -4.24
CA ASP A 29 -13.88 -3.67 -4.99
C ASP A 29 -13.94 -3.46 -6.51
N GLN A 30 -14.90 -2.68 -7.01
CA GLN A 30 -15.00 -2.34 -8.42
C GLN A 30 -13.84 -1.45 -8.88
N TYR A 31 -13.36 -0.55 -8.01
CA TYR A 31 -12.18 0.26 -8.30
C TYR A 31 -10.89 -0.59 -8.32
N ALA A 32 -10.74 -1.51 -7.37
CA ALA A 32 -9.62 -2.45 -7.35
C ALA A 32 -9.62 -3.40 -8.57
N ASP A 33 -10.80 -3.82 -9.03
CA ASP A 33 -10.97 -4.59 -10.28
C ASP A 33 -10.72 -3.75 -11.54
N GLU A 34 -11.05 -2.45 -11.53
CA GLU A 34 -10.67 -1.51 -12.60
C GLU A 34 -9.14 -1.34 -12.69
N LEU A 35 -8.46 -1.25 -11.54
CA LEU A 35 -7.00 -1.23 -11.49
C LEU A 35 -6.40 -2.56 -11.98
N LYS A 36 -7.03 -3.70 -11.68
CA LYS A 36 -6.62 -5.03 -12.17
C LYS A 36 -6.59 -5.13 -13.70
N ASN A 37 -7.48 -4.41 -14.39
CA ASN A 37 -7.55 -4.42 -15.86
C ASN A 37 -6.72 -3.33 -16.54
N LYS A 38 -6.10 -2.41 -15.79
CA LYS A 38 -5.54 -1.18 -16.37
C LYS A 38 -4.10 -1.27 -16.89
N SER A 39 -3.34 -2.32 -16.54
CA SER A 39 -2.02 -2.72 -17.12
C SER A 39 -1.22 -3.46 -16.05
N ASN A 40 -0.35 -4.39 -16.44
CA ASN A 40 0.72 -4.96 -15.59
C ASN A 40 1.88 -3.97 -15.35
N ASP A 41 1.60 -2.67 -15.37
CA ASP A 41 2.56 -1.62 -15.10
C ASP A 41 2.82 -1.55 -13.59
N THR A 42 4.07 -1.31 -13.19
CA THR A 42 4.48 -1.29 -11.78
C THR A 42 3.72 -0.24 -10.97
N LEU A 43 3.32 0.87 -11.62
CA LEU A 43 2.46 1.90 -11.04
C LEU A 43 1.03 1.41 -10.72
N ALA A 44 0.46 0.54 -11.56
CA ALA A 44 -0.87 -0.01 -11.34
C ALA A 44 -0.86 -1.01 -10.17
N LEU A 45 0.18 -1.85 -10.11
CA LEU A 45 0.41 -2.76 -8.97
C LEU A 45 0.60 -1.98 -7.67
N MET A 46 1.38 -0.91 -7.70
CA MET A 46 1.59 -0.04 -6.54
C MET A 46 0.28 0.58 -6.04
N SER A 47 -0.49 1.19 -6.94
CA SER A 47 -1.77 1.81 -6.62
C SER A 47 -2.76 0.80 -6.05
N ARG A 48 -2.77 -0.42 -6.58
CA ARG A 48 -3.63 -1.51 -6.12
C ARG A 48 -3.21 -2.06 -4.76
N GLY A 49 -1.90 -2.23 -4.51
CA GLY A 49 -1.38 -2.64 -3.21
C GLY A 49 -1.75 -1.65 -2.11
N LYS A 50 -1.53 -0.35 -2.36
CA LYS A 50 -1.95 0.73 -1.45
C LYS A 50 -3.46 0.75 -1.23
N ALA A 51 -4.23 0.57 -2.30
CA ALA A 51 -5.68 0.52 -2.22
C ALA A 51 -6.14 -0.62 -1.28
N TYR A 52 -5.65 -1.84 -1.48
CA TYR A 52 -6.01 -2.97 -0.62
C TYR A 52 -5.59 -2.77 0.85
N LEU A 53 -4.44 -2.16 1.10
CA LEU A 53 -4.02 -1.78 2.45
C LEU A 53 -5.04 -0.84 3.12
N ILE A 54 -5.46 0.23 2.44
CA ILE A 54 -6.40 1.22 2.98
C ILE A 54 -7.75 0.60 3.36
N ILE A 55 -8.23 -0.41 2.62
CA ILE A 55 -9.51 -1.07 2.90
C ILE A 55 -9.40 -2.32 3.79
N GLY A 56 -8.21 -2.62 4.30
CA GLY A 56 -7.99 -3.75 5.20
C GLY A 56 -7.95 -5.13 4.53
N LYS A 57 -7.78 -5.18 3.20
CA LYS A 57 -7.55 -6.43 2.44
C LYS A 57 -6.07 -6.78 2.45
N TYR A 58 -5.55 -7.12 3.63
CA TYR A 58 -4.12 -7.23 3.85
C TYR A 58 -3.45 -8.38 3.09
N GLU A 59 -4.12 -9.52 2.92
CA GLU A 59 -3.58 -10.65 2.13
C GLU A 59 -3.48 -10.30 0.64
N GLU A 60 -4.50 -9.61 0.09
CA GLU A 60 -4.48 -9.14 -1.29
C GLU A 60 -3.44 -8.03 -1.50
N ALA A 61 -3.29 -7.12 -0.53
CA ALA A 61 -2.25 -6.10 -0.54
C ALA A 61 -0.86 -6.76 -0.56
N TYR A 62 -0.62 -7.73 0.32
CA TYR A 62 0.63 -8.49 0.41
C TYR A 62 0.96 -9.18 -0.92
N ALA A 63 -0.01 -9.86 -1.53
CA ALA A 63 0.17 -10.58 -2.80
C ALA A 63 0.58 -9.63 -3.94
N VAL A 64 -0.12 -8.50 -4.09
CA VAL A 64 0.16 -7.52 -5.15
C VAL A 64 1.51 -6.83 -4.93
N LEU A 65 1.83 -6.45 -3.70
CA LEU A 65 3.13 -5.83 -3.38
C LEU A 65 4.30 -6.80 -3.56
N THR A 66 4.08 -8.08 -3.28
CA THR A 66 5.07 -9.14 -3.54
C THR A 66 5.27 -9.37 -5.03
N GLU A 67 4.21 -9.30 -5.84
CA GLU A 67 4.33 -9.34 -7.30
C GLU A 67 5.15 -8.15 -7.82
N LEU A 68 4.85 -6.94 -7.34
CA LEU A 68 5.60 -5.74 -7.69
C LEU A 68 7.10 -5.87 -7.34
N LEU A 69 7.42 -6.38 -6.15
CA LEU A 69 8.81 -6.58 -5.74
C LEU A 69 9.54 -7.70 -6.51
N LYS A 70 8.84 -8.57 -7.25
CA LYS A 70 9.49 -9.48 -8.21
C LYS A 70 9.91 -8.77 -9.49
N ILE A 71 9.25 -7.68 -9.84
CA ILE A 71 9.54 -6.87 -11.03
C ILE A 71 10.57 -5.79 -10.69
N GLU A 72 10.35 -5.08 -9.58
CA GLU A 72 11.21 -4.02 -9.05
C GLU A 72 11.59 -4.33 -7.60
N SER A 73 12.62 -5.14 -7.41
CA SER A 73 13.06 -5.62 -6.08
C SER A 73 13.48 -4.52 -5.11
N GLU A 74 13.85 -3.35 -5.63
CA GLU A 74 14.31 -2.20 -4.86
C GLU A 74 13.25 -1.08 -4.80
N ASN A 75 12.00 -1.37 -5.15
CA ASN A 75 10.94 -0.37 -5.04
C ASN A 75 10.66 -0.04 -3.57
N ILE A 76 11.15 1.14 -3.14
CA ILE A 76 11.08 1.64 -1.76
C ILE A 76 9.64 1.67 -1.25
N MET A 77 8.69 2.14 -2.06
CA MET A 77 7.29 2.24 -1.66
C MET A 77 6.65 0.86 -1.51
N ALA A 78 7.04 -0.11 -2.34
CA ALA A 78 6.53 -1.47 -2.24
C ALA A 78 7.05 -2.18 -0.98
N LEU A 79 8.34 -2.03 -0.66
CA LEU A 79 8.93 -2.52 0.59
C LEU A 79 8.26 -1.90 1.80
N LYS A 80 8.03 -0.58 1.79
CA LYS A 80 7.36 0.15 2.86
C LYS A 80 5.94 -0.37 3.11
N TYR A 81 5.10 -0.39 2.07
CA TYR A 81 3.72 -0.84 2.24
C TYR A 81 3.63 -2.33 2.58
N ARG A 82 4.54 -3.17 2.07
CA ARG A 82 4.55 -4.60 2.44
C ARG A 82 5.01 -4.80 3.88
N GLY A 83 5.97 -4.00 4.34
CA GLY A 83 6.39 -3.95 5.73
C GLY A 83 5.24 -3.58 6.67
N GLU A 84 4.46 -2.55 6.31
CA GLU A 84 3.26 -2.13 7.04
C GLU A 84 2.17 -3.22 7.06
N VAL A 85 1.89 -3.83 5.91
CA VAL A 85 0.95 -4.96 5.80
C VAL A 85 1.39 -6.12 6.69
N ASN A 86 2.67 -6.50 6.64
CA ASN A 86 3.23 -7.56 7.48
C ASN A 86 3.12 -7.22 8.97
N TYR A 87 3.36 -5.97 9.36
CA TYR A 87 3.20 -5.52 10.75
C TYR A 87 1.75 -5.67 11.23
N ILE A 88 0.77 -5.19 10.43
CA ILE A 88 -0.66 -5.28 10.77
C ILE A 88 -1.12 -6.74 10.85
N MET A 89 -0.54 -7.62 10.03
CA MET A 89 -0.81 -9.05 10.05
C MET A 89 -0.01 -9.82 11.12
N GLU A 90 0.69 -9.13 12.01
CA GLU A 90 1.53 -9.69 13.07
C GLU A 90 2.71 -10.56 12.55
N ARG A 91 3.08 -10.39 11.28
CA ARG A 91 4.24 -11.00 10.61
C ARG A 91 5.49 -10.14 10.82
N TYR A 92 5.86 -9.96 12.08
CA TYR A 92 6.90 -9.00 12.47
C TYR A 92 8.29 -9.29 11.87
N LYS A 93 8.64 -10.57 11.68
CA LYS A 93 9.94 -10.95 11.10
C LYS A 93 10.05 -10.51 9.64
N GLU A 94 8.99 -10.74 8.88
CA GLU A 94 8.85 -10.35 7.49
C GLU A 94 8.81 -8.81 7.35
N SER A 95 8.11 -8.14 8.26
CA SER A 95 8.09 -6.67 8.34
C SER A 95 9.49 -6.08 8.56
N ILE A 96 10.23 -6.58 9.55
CA ILE A 96 11.61 -6.17 9.82
C ILE A 96 12.50 -6.42 8.60
N SER A 97 12.38 -7.60 7.96
CA SER A 97 13.18 -7.89 6.76
C SER A 97 12.93 -6.91 5.61
N ASP A 98 11.69 -6.48 5.41
CA ASP A 98 11.34 -5.47 4.41
C ASP A 98 11.93 -4.10 4.75
N LEU A 99 11.88 -3.69 6.03
CA LEU A 99 12.47 -2.44 6.51
C LEU A 99 14.00 -2.44 6.42
N GLU A 100 14.66 -3.54 6.77
CA GLU A 100 16.11 -3.69 6.61
C GLU A 100 16.53 -3.54 5.14
N ASN A 101 15.75 -4.11 4.22
CA ASN A 101 16.02 -3.95 2.79
C ASN A 101 15.79 -2.51 2.32
N LEU A 102 14.76 -1.84 2.85
CA LEU A 102 14.52 -0.43 2.59
C LEU A 102 15.70 0.42 3.06
N LEU A 103 16.18 0.21 4.29
CA LEU A 103 17.32 0.96 4.85
C LEU A 103 18.63 0.72 4.09
N LYS A 104 18.84 -0.45 3.48
CA LYS A 104 19.99 -0.69 2.59
C LYS A 104 19.95 0.18 1.34
N ILE A 105 18.75 0.46 0.82
CA ILE A 105 18.53 1.25 -0.40
C ILE A 105 18.52 2.74 -0.06
N LYS A 106 17.82 3.12 1.01
CA LYS A 106 17.67 4.49 1.49
C LYS A 106 17.89 4.53 3.00
N PRO A 107 19.13 4.73 3.43
CA PRO A 107 19.51 4.71 4.86
C PRO A 107 18.82 5.78 5.70
N ASP A 108 18.46 6.93 5.10
CA ASP A 108 17.85 8.07 5.79
C ASP A 108 16.31 8.12 5.62
N ASP A 109 15.65 6.98 5.41
CA ASP A 109 14.18 6.98 5.34
C ASP A 109 13.56 6.99 6.75
N ALA A 110 13.05 8.15 7.15
CA ALA A 110 12.45 8.40 8.46
C ALA A 110 11.36 7.38 8.87
N TRP A 111 10.73 6.71 7.90
CA TRP A 111 9.69 5.73 8.19
C TRP A 111 10.24 4.38 8.65
N ALA A 112 11.47 4.03 8.27
CA ALA A 112 12.11 2.80 8.69
C ALA A 112 12.84 2.92 10.04
N GLU A 113 13.09 4.15 10.52
CA GLU A 113 13.64 4.39 11.85
C GLU A 113 12.57 4.38 12.97
N GLU A 114 11.31 4.62 12.63
CA GLU A 114 10.20 4.75 13.59
C GLU A 114 9.37 3.47 13.80
N ALA A 115 9.61 2.41 13.01
CA ALA A 115 8.86 1.14 13.04
C ALA A 115 9.49 0.08 13.96
#